data_AF-A0A6B2LKT4-F1
#
_entry.id   AF-A0A6B2LKT4-F1
#
_cell.length_a   1.000
_cell.length_b   1.000
_cell.length_c   1.000
_cell.angle_alpha   90.00
_cell.angle_beta   90.00
_cell.angle_gamma   90.00
#
_symmetry.space_group_name_H-M   'P 1'
#
loop_
_entity.id
_entity.type
_entity.pdbx_description
1 polymer ?
#
loop_
_entity_poly.entity_id
_entity_poly.type
_entity_poly.pdbx_seq_one_letter_code
_entity_poly.pdbx_strand_id
1 'polypeptide(L)'
;MTDEETYKGALQRARNAKQSLPEGVHYWVGLEGGVQNFDPTGELLSFGWAVVLSSRSERIGKGRTATFILPQEIATLVRSGVELGEADDRVFSKTNSKSENGAIGLLTQDIITRAKLSSPAVLVALIPFLNTKLSFQ
;
A
#
# COMPACT_ATOMS: atom_id res chain seq x y z
N MET A 1 8.24 8.81 -4.71
CA MET A 1 8.79 8.30 -3.44
C MET A 1 8.34 9.13 -2.24
N THR A 2 7.04 9.37 -2.08
CA THR A 2 6.50 10.07 -0.89
C THR A 2 5.22 9.37 -0.41
N ASP A 3 4.89 9.56 0.87
CA ASP A 3 3.60 9.12 1.43
C ASP A 3 2.41 9.73 0.66
N GLU A 4 2.50 11.02 0.33
CA GLU A 4 1.45 11.73 -0.40
C GLU A 4 1.23 11.18 -1.82
N GLU A 5 2.29 10.91 -2.58
CA GLU A 5 2.20 10.34 -3.92
C GLU A 5 1.58 8.94 -3.88
N THR A 6 1.99 8.13 -2.91
CA THR A 6 1.47 6.77 -2.71
C THR A 6 -0.03 6.82 -2.38
N TYR A 7 -0.44 7.74 -1.50
CA TYR A 7 -1.85 7.96 -1.20
C TYR A 7 -2.64 8.42 -2.45
N LYS A 8 -2.10 9.37 -3.22
CA LYS A 8 -2.72 9.85 -4.48
C LYS A 8 -2.90 8.69 -5.47
N GLY A 9 -1.91 7.81 -5.59
CA GLY A 9 -1.99 6.59 -6.40
C GLY A 9 -3.13 5.68 -5.96
N ALA A 10 -3.23 5.36 -4.67
CA ALA A 10 -4.31 4.53 -4.13
C ALA A 10 -5.69 5.16 -4.37
N LEU A 11 -5.83 6.47 -4.11
CA LEU A 11 -7.06 7.21 -4.35
C LEU A 11 -7.46 7.19 -5.83
N GLN A 12 -6.49 7.38 -6.74
CA GLN A 12 -6.77 7.37 -8.18
C GLN A 12 -7.20 5.98 -8.64
N ARG A 13 -6.60 4.91 -8.12
CA ARG A 13 -7.06 3.54 -8.40
C ARG A 13 -8.50 3.29 -7.96
N ALA A 14 -8.86 3.73 -6.74
CA ALA A 14 -10.23 3.59 -6.25
C ALA A 14 -11.23 4.37 -7.12
N ARG A 15 -10.86 5.59 -7.56
CA ARG A 15 -11.68 6.41 -8.47
C ARG A 15 -11.84 5.78 -9.85
N ASN A 16 -10.74 5.26 -10.43
CA ASN A 16 -10.78 4.58 -11.73
C ASN A 16 -11.66 3.33 -11.67
N ALA A 17 -11.59 2.56 -10.57
CA ALA A 17 -12.49 1.43 -10.34
C ALA A 17 -13.96 1.88 -10.25
N LYS A 18 -14.26 2.98 -9.54
CA LYS A 18 -15.60 3.56 -9.47
C LYS A 18 -16.14 3.99 -10.83
N GLN A 19 -15.29 4.58 -11.66
CA GLN A 19 -15.66 4.99 -13.02
C GLN A 19 -15.90 3.80 -13.95
N SER A 20 -15.11 2.72 -13.79
CA SER A 20 -15.17 1.55 -14.67
C SER A 20 -16.34 0.60 -14.32
N LEU A 21 -16.74 0.54 -13.04
CA LEU A 21 -17.80 -0.34 -12.55
C LEU A 21 -18.73 0.41 -11.58
N PRO A 22 -19.58 1.33 -12.08
CA PRO A 22 -20.41 2.18 -11.22
C PRO A 22 -21.67 1.50 -10.69
N GLU A 23 -22.23 0.53 -11.42
CA GLU A 23 -23.53 -0.07 -11.10
C GLU A 23 -23.41 -1.28 -10.16
N GLY A 24 -24.33 -1.38 -9.18
CA GLY A 24 -24.41 -2.52 -8.26
C GLY A 24 -23.25 -2.66 -7.26
N VAL A 25 -22.19 -1.87 -7.38
CA VAL A 25 -21.02 -1.92 -6.48
C VAL A 25 -21.22 -1.04 -5.26
N HIS A 26 -21.02 -1.60 -4.06
CA HIS A 26 -21.14 -0.84 -2.82
C HIS A 26 -19.86 -0.09 -2.42
N TYR A 27 -18.70 -0.68 -2.70
CA TYR A 27 -17.39 -0.16 -2.31
C TYR A 27 -16.38 -0.32 -3.45
N TRP A 28 -15.50 0.66 -3.60
CA TRP A 28 -14.33 0.58 -4.48
C TRP A 28 -13.06 0.74 -3.66
N VAL A 29 -12.10 -0.16 -3.87
CA VAL A 29 -10.87 -0.21 -3.09
C VAL A 29 -9.68 0.06 -4.01
N GLY A 30 -8.84 1.02 -3.62
CA GLY A 30 -7.56 1.29 -4.24
C GLY A 30 -6.43 0.94 -3.29
N LEU A 31 -5.48 0.14 -3.76
CA LEU A 31 -4.28 -0.23 -3.01
C LEU A 31 -3.06 0.28 -3.78
N GLU A 32 -2.13 0.94 -3.08
CA GLU A 32 -0.86 1.36 -3.66
C GLU A 32 0.27 1.13 -2.67
N GLY A 33 1.33 0.43 -3.11
CA GLY A 33 2.58 0.30 -2.35
C GLY A 33 3.49 1.47 -2.66
N GLY A 34 4.28 1.90 -1.68
CA GLY A 34 5.17 3.04 -1.83
C GLY A 34 6.41 2.93 -0.96
N VAL A 35 7.35 3.81 -1.25
CA VAL A 35 8.55 4.03 -0.43
C VAL A 35 8.74 5.51 -0.14
N GLN A 36 9.35 5.82 0.99
CA GLN A 36 9.75 7.18 1.36
C GLN A 36 11.08 7.16 2.09
N ASN A 37 11.86 8.22 1.96
CA ASN A 37 13.04 8.41 2.81
C ASN A 37 12.60 8.77 4.23
N PHE A 38 13.37 8.34 5.21
CA PHE A 38 13.28 8.79 6.59
C PHE A 38 14.41 9.78 6.86
N ASP A 39 14.08 11.07 6.84
CA ASP A 39 15.04 12.18 6.78
C ASP A 39 16.02 12.31 7.97
N PRO A 40 15.79 11.74 9.17
CA PRO A 40 16.82 11.71 10.21
C PRO A 40 17.98 10.74 9.97
N THR A 41 17.75 9.65 9.22
CA THR A 41 18.71 8.53 9.11
C THR A 41 19.09 8.19 7.67
N GLY A 42 18.34 8.69 6.68
CA GLY A 42 18.50 8.32 5.29
C GLY A 42 18.02 6.89 4.98
N GLU A 43 17.26 6.26 5.88
CA GLU A 43 16.67 4.95 5.65
C GLU A 43 15.55 5.03 4.61
N LEU A 44 15.34 3.95 3.85
CA LEU A 44 14.20 3.85 2.94
C LEU A 44 13.12 3.00 3.60
N LEU A 45 11.94 3.58 3.80
CA LEU A 45 10.80 2.92 4.41
C LEU A 45 9.85 2.41 3.32
N SER A 46 9.31 1.20 3.50
CA SER A 46 8.26 0.62 2.67
C SER A 46 6.93 0.59 3.42
N PHE A 47 5.85 0.91 2.71
CA PHE A 47 4.48 0.92 3.22
C PHE A 47 3.48 0.80 2.05
N GLY A 48 2.19 0.74 2.37
CA GLY A 48 1.13 0.86 1.37
C GLY A 48 -0.09 1.59 1.90
N TRP A 49 -0.80 2.24 1.00
CA TRP A 49 -2.08 2.90 1.24
C TRP A 49 -3.24 2.06 0.73
N ALA A 50 -4.29 1.98 1.53
CA ALA A 50 -5.61 1.51 1.16
C ALA A 50 -6.60 2.68 1.21
N VAL A 51 -7.32 2.88 0.12
CA VAL A 51 -8.40 3.87 0.01
C VAL A 51 -9.69 3.17 -0.34
N VAL A 52 -10.76 3.45 0.42
CA VAL A 52 -12.08 2.89 0.17
C VAL A 52 -13.06 4.01 -0.12
N LEU A 53 -13.76 3.90 -1.24
CA LEU A 53 -14.88 4.77 -1.63
C LEU A 53 -16.19 4.00 -1.47
N SER A 54 -17.28 4.71 -1.19
CA SER A 54 -18.62 4.14 -1.03
C SER A 54 -19.59 4.70 -2.08
N SER A 55 -20.59 3.89 -2.44
CA SER A 55 -21.76 4.32 -3.23
C SER A 55 -22.80 5.07 -2.39
N ARG A 56 -22.75 4.91 -1.07
CA ARG A 56 -23.80 5.38 -0.14
C ARG A 56 -23.44 6.68 0.59
N SER A 57 -22.23 7.19 0.39
CA SER A 57 -21.75 8.41 1.05
C SER A 57 -20.52 8.97 0.35
N GLU A 58 -20.30 10.28 0.49
CA GLU A 58 -19.07 10.97 0.05
C GLU A 58 -17.85 10.76 0.96
N ARG A 59 -17.98 9.90 2.00
CA ARG A 59 -16.87 9.57 2.90
C ARG A 59 -15.76 8.83 2.15
N ILE A 60 -14.52 9.18 2.45
CA ILE A 60 -13.32 8.50 1.94
C ILE A 60 -12.64 7.78 3.10
N GLY A 61 -12.61 6.45 3.00
CA GLY A 61 -11.86 5.58 3.88
C GLY A 61 -10.37 5.61 3.55
N LYS A 62 -9.52 5.74 4.56
CA LYS A 62 -8.06 5.78 4.39
C LYS A 62 -7.41 4.90 5.45
N GLY A 63 -6.54 4.00 5.04
CA GLY A 63 -5.75 3.16 5.94
C GLY A 63 -4.37 2.94 5.37
N ARG A 64 -3.37 2.84 6.25
CA ARG A 64 -1.98 2.60 5.87
C ARG A 64 -1.51 1.29 6.50
N THR A 65 -0.71 0.53 5.78
CA THR A 65 -0.06 -0.65 6.36
C THR A 65 0.92 -0.23 7.46
N ALA A 66 1.36 -1.21 8.25
CA ALA A 66 2.59 -1.05 8.99
C ALA A 66 3.73 -0.66 8.04
N THR A 67 4.64 0.16 8.56
CA THR A 67 5.83 0.62 7.86
C THR A 67 7.03 -0.18 8.33
N PHE A 68 7.92 -0.56 7.41
CA PHE A 68 9.16 -1.25 7.74
C PHE A 68 10.32 -0.68 6.93
N ILE A 69 11.52 -0.83 7.48
CA ILE A 69 12.77 -0.42 6.83
C ILE A 69 13.17 -1.42 5.76
N LEU A 70 13.66 -0.93 4.62
CA LEU A 70 14.30 -1.74 3.60
C LEU A 70 15.81 -1.86 3.85
N PRO A 71 16.44 -3.03 3.63
CA PRO A 71 17.88 -3.17 3.63
C PRO A 71 18.57 -2.20 2.67
N GLN A 72 19.81 -1.83 2.98
CA GLN A 72 20.58 -0.85 2.20
C GLN A 72 20.79 -1.30 0.74
N GLU A 73 20.94 -2.60 0.51
CA GLU A 73 21.10 -3.22 -0.80
C GLU A 73 19.87 -2.95 -1.68
N ILE A 74 18.66 -3.12 -1.12
CA ILE A 74 17.39 -2.86 -1.81
C ILE A 74 17.20 -1.35 -1.98
N ALA A 75 17.45 -0.57 -0.92
CA ALA A 75 17.28 0.89 -0.95
C ALA A 75 18.16 1.56 -2.02
N THR A 76 19.40 1.08 -2.20
CA THR A 76 20.33 1.58 -3.21
C THR A 76 19.80 1.34 -4.62
N LEU A 77 19.28 0.14 -4.90
CA LEU A 77 18.67 -0.19 -6.19
C LEU A 77 17.42 0.65 -6.45
N VAL A 78 16.54 0.78 -5.47
CA VAL A 78 15.31 1.58 -5.60
C VAL A 78 15.61 3.04 -5.88
N ARG A 79 16.61 3.62 -5.19
CA ARG A 79 17.08 4.99 -5.45
C ARG A 79 17.69 5.18 -6.84
N SER A 80 18.25 4.13 -7.43
CA SER A 80 18.74 4.15 -8.83
C SER A 80 17.63 4.03 -9.88
N GLY A 81 16.36 3.96 -9.46
CA GLY A 81 15.20 3.87 -10.36
C GLY A 81 14.73 2.43 -10.63
N VAL A 82 15.30 1.43 -9.97
CA VAL A 82 14.83 0.04 -10.05
C VAL A 82 13.53 -0.08 -9.24
N GLU A 83 12.53 -0.77 -9.78
CA GLU A 83 11.29 -0.98 -9.06
C GLU A 83 11.50 -1.95 -7.87
N LEU A 84 10.81 -1.75 -6.75
CA LEU A 84 11.07 -2.47 -5.48
C LEU A 84 11.05 -3.99 -5.63
N GLY A 85 10.06 -4.56 -6.30
CA GLY A 85 10.00 -6.01 -6.47
C GLY A 85 11.09 -6.56 -7.40
N GLU A 86 11.60 -5.75 -8.34
CA GLU A 86 12.79 -6.12 -9.11
C GLU A 86 14.06 -6.03 -8.26
N ALA A 87 14.17 -5.03 -7.39
CA ALA A 87 15.26 -4.93 -6.43
C ALA A 87 15.26 -6.12 -5.44
N ASP A 88 14.09 -6.53 -4.96
CA ASP A 88 13.89 -7.73 -4.15
C ASP A 88 14.41 -8.99 -4.87
N ASP A 89 13.98 -9.22 -6.12
CA ASP A 89 14.41 -10.37 -6.93
C ASP A 89 15.94 -10.42 -7.09
N ARG A 90 16.57 -9.27 -7.36
CA ARG A 90 18.04 -9.15 -7.50
C ARG A 90 18.77 -9.48 -6.19
N VAL A 91 18.30 -8.95 -5.06
CA VAL A 91 18.99 -9.12 -3.76
C VAL A 91 18.80 -10.52 -3.21
N PHE A 92 17.59 -11.08 -3.30
CA PHE A 92 17.28 -12.40 -2.76
C PHE A 92 17.54 -13.55 -3.73
N SER A 93 18.05 -13.27 -4.94
CA SER A 93 18.28 -14.26 -6.00
C SER A 93 17.03 -15.12 -6.28
N LYS A 94 15.86 -14.49 -6.22
CA LYS A 94 14.57 -15.13 -6.53
C LYS A 94 14.01 -14.56 -7.83
N THR A 95 13.12 -15.31 -8.46
CA THR A 95 12.31 -14.85 -9.59
C THR A 95 10.86 -14.71 -9.12
N ASN A 96 10.19 -13.61 -9.50
CA ASN A 96 8.77 -13.35 -9.25
C ASN A 96 8.38 -13.15 -7.77
N SER A 97 9.23 -12.59 -6.92
CA SER A 97 8.85 -12.25 -5.53
C SER A 97 7.68 -11.24 -5.44
N LYS A 98 7.43 -10.48 -6.51
CA LYS A 98 6.28 -9.58 -6.68
C LYS A 98 4.91 -10.24 -6.51
N SER A 99 4.75 -11.47 -6.99
CA SER A 99 3.44 -12.12 -7.13
C SER A 99 3.00 -12.95 -5.94
N GLU A 100 3.92 -13.37 -5.06
CA GLU A 100 3.56 -14.20 -3.90
C GLU A 100 3.53 -13.39 -2.61
N ASN A 101 4.69 -12.98 -2.06
CA ASN A 101 4.75 -12.48 -0.69
C ASN A 101 5.28 -11.04 -0.53
N GLY A 102 5.91 -10.46 -1.58
CA GLY A 102 6.53 -9.12 -1.58
C GLY A 102 7.73 -8.97 -0.64
N ALA A 103 8.37 -7.79 -0.63
CA ALA A 103 9.50 -7.45 0.26
C ALA A 103 9.30 -7.91 1.72
N ILE A 104 8.13 -7.65 2.29
CA ILE A 104 7.83 -8.04 3.68
C ILE A 104 7.89 -9.56 3.90
N GLY A 105 7.43 -10.35 2.93
CA GLY A 105 7.51 -11.81 2.99
C GLY A 105 8.95 -12.29 2.99
N LEU A 106 9.76 -11.76 2.06
CA LEU A 106 11.19 -12.09 1.99
C LEU A 106 11.93 -11.74 3.28
N LEU A 107 11.67 -10.56 3.83
CA LEU A 107 12.35 -10.05 5.03
C LEU A 107 11.88 -10.72 6.32
N THR A 108 10.66 -11.25 6.35
CA THR A 108 10.09 -11.93 7.53
C THR A 108 10.04 -13.45 7.38
N GLN A 109 10.68 -14.02 6.35
CA GLN A 109 10.63 -15.45 6.04
C GLN A 109 9.18 -15.97 5.97
N ASP A 110 8.32 -15.20 5.29
CA ASP A 110 6.89 -15.46 5.05
C ASP A 110 6.00 -15.57 6.29
N ILE A 111 6.53 -15.19 7.48
CA ILE A 111 5.72 -15.02 8.70
C ILE A 111 4.63 -13.96 8.45
N ILE A 112 5.03 -12.83 7.85
CA ILE A 112 4.13 -11.77 7.39
C ILE A 112 4.17 -11.71 5.85
N THR A 113 3.08 -12.12 5.22
CA THR A 113 2.89 -12.00 3.76
C THR A 113 2.29 -10.64 3.40
N ARG A 114 2.39 -10.24 2.12
CA ARG A 114 1.72 -9.04 1.59
C ARG A 114 0.23 -8.98 1.94
N ALA A 115 -0.49 -10.09 1.80
CA ALA A 115 -1.91 -10.14 2.15
C ALA A 115 -2.14 -9.91 3.65
N LYS A 116 -1.33 -10.52 4.53
CA LYS A 116 -1.40 -10.30 5.99
C LYS A 116 -1.06 -8.85 6.36
N LEU A 117 -0.13 -8.21 5.64
CA LEU A 117 0.23 -6.81 5.85
C LEU A 117 -0.86 -5.83 5.37
N SER A 118 -1.47 -6.10 4.21
CA SER A 118 -2.44 -5.20 3.58
C SER A 118 -3.85 -5.32 4.16
N SER A 119 -4.25 -6.49 4.66
CA SER A 119 -5.62 -6.71 5.16
C SER A 119 -6.00 -5.76 6.31
N PRO A 120 -5.16 -5.52 7.33
CA PRO A 120 -5.44 -4.52 8.37
C PRO A 120 -5.61 -3.09 7.82
N ALA A 121 -4.83 -2.70 6.79
CA ALA A 121 -4.95 -1.37 6.20
C ALA A 121 -6.32 -1.17 5.52
N VAL A 122 -6.83 -2.20 4.84
CA VAL A 122 -8.19 -2.17 4.27
C VAL A 122 -9.24 -2.08 5.38
N LEU A 123 -9.09 -2.84 6.46
CA LEU A 123 -9.99 -2.78 7.60
C LEU A 123 -9.99 -1.39 8.26
N VAL A 124 -8.83 -0.78 8.44
CA VAL A 124 -8.69 0.60 8.93
C VAL A 124 -9.38 1.58 7.97
N ALA A 125 -9.21 1.41 6.66
CA ALA A 125 -9.91 2.23 5.68
C ALA A 125 -11.45 2.09 5.75
N LEU A 126 -11.97 1.01 6.35
CA LEU A 126 -13.42 0.83 6.53
C LEU A 126 -14.00 1.60 7.73
N ILE A 127 -13.17 2.16 8.62
CA ILE A 127 -13.60 2.86 9.85
C ILE A 127 -14.72 3.89 9.61
N PRO A 128 -14.64 4.79 8.61
CA PRO A 128 -15.69 5.79 8.38
C PRO A 128 -17.04 5.21 7.98
N PHE A 129 -17.08 3.98 7.47
CA PHE A 129 -18.32 3.31 7.04
C PHE A 129 -18.90 2.41 8.15
N LEU A 130 -18.04 1.90 9.04
CA LEU A 130 -18.48 1.17 10.24
C LEU A 130 -19.10 2.11 11.27
N ASN A 131 -18.64 3.36 11.33
CA ASN A 131 -19.07 4.35 12.33
C ASN A 131 -19.99 5.39 11.69
N THR A 132 -21.20 4.97 11.29
CA THR A 132 -22.14 5.81 10.53
C THR A 132 -22.60 7.07 11.29
N LYS A 133 -22.63 7.02 12.62
CA LYS A 133 -23.07 8.11 13.50
C LYS A 133 -21.98 9.15 13.82
N LEU A 134 -20.75 8.94 13.38
CA LEU A 134 -19.63 9.86 13.60
C LEU A 134 -19.26 10.61 12.32
N SER A 135 -18.71 11.81 12.50
CA SER A 135 -18.20 12.65 11.42
C SER A 135 -16.70 12.40 11.21
N PHE A 136 -16.29 12.37 9.94
CA PHE A 136 -14.90 12.24 9.52
C PHE A 136 -14.65 13.34 8.49
N GLN A 137 -13.55 14.09 8.65
CA GLN A 137 -13.12 15.13 7.71
C GLN A 137 -12.10 14.57 6.70
#